data_AF-A0A1A9ZLV9-F1
#
_entry.id   AF-A0A1A9ZLV9-F1
#
_cell.length_a   1.000
_cell.length_b   1.000
_cell.length_c   1.000
_cell.angle_alpha   90.00
_cell.angle_beta   90.00
_cell.angle_gamma   90.00
#
_symmetry.space_group_name_H-M   'P 1'
#
loop_
_entity.id
_entity.type
_entity.pdbx_description
1 polymer ?
#
loop_
_entity_poly.entity_id
_entity_poly.type
_entity_poly.pdbx_seq_one_letter_code
_entity_poly.pdbx_strand_id
1 'polypeptide(L)'
;MNTSINKDKNKNERTNHNMKNSIKKLSNGLIELKMHVAAAFFKTITDFKRLQADSSCEIHVPPRAVFNQEPYIKIKGETSDAVNEVKKQIDFEIYNARHTLRSKHFYGVVLYGEIREKFVTFRREILAAQIPGVGEDLFRSDTHLHITFGVCLLADEIEKQKVLTLLQRCGEFVRDMKTPFKIHAKGLSFKGDNPNAVRVLRAGIDCPDLVKFANRCTKHFNDSGLGNPAFLSNQVTLHVALMDGGHSGGGRWSTTNTFDACEILRRWGDYDFGTMDCTEAKLCVIISSTSKEYYKVFSTVQF
;
A
#
# COMPACT_ATOMS: atom_id res chain seq x y z
N MET A 1 -55.17 -5.39 12.26
CA MET A 1 -54.05 -4.62 12.84
C MET A 1 -52.82 -5.51 12.69
N ASN A 2 -52.12 -5.51 11.54
CA ASN A 2 -51.02 -4.59 11.19
C ASN A 2 -50.20 -4.20 12.45
N THR A 3 -48.89 -4.46 12.59
CA THR A 3 -47.82 -4.48 11.57
C THR A 3 -46.52 -5.06 12.16
N SER A 4 -45.76 -5.81 11.34
CA SER A 4 -44.28 -5.86 11.20
C SER A 4 -43.37 -6.09 12.44
N ILE A 5 -42.61 -7.18 12.56
CA ILE A 5 -41.44 -7.61 11.74
C ILE A 5 -40.54 -6.43 11.32
N ASN A 6 -39.44 -6.21 12.04
CA ASN A 6 -38.23 -5.63 11.45
C ASN A 6 -36.99 -6.20 12.16
N LYS A 7 -36.54 -7.35 11.67
CA LYS A 7 -35.18 -7.85 11.89
C LYS A 7 -34.28 -7.26 10.80
N ASP A 8 -33.12 -6.78 11.23
CA ASP A 8 -31.87 -6.80 10.49
C ASP A 8 -31.90 -6.30 9.03
N LYS A 9 -31.93 -4.99 8.86
CA LYS A 9 -31.42 -4.30 7.67
C LYS A 9 -30.43 -3.23 8.08
N ASN A 10 -29.19 -3.62 8.39
CA ASN A 10 -28.02 -2.76 8.22
C ASN A 10 -26.72 -3.55 8.42
N LYS A 11 -26.35 -4.32 7.39
CA LYS A 11 -25.02 -4.89 7.27
C LYS A 11 -24.69 -5.19 5.81
N ASN A 12 -24.70 -4.17 4.95
CA ASN A 12 -24.16 -4.30 3.59
C ASN A 12 -23.69 -2.97 2.97
N GLU A 13 -23.07 -2.09 3.77
CA GLU A 13 -22.32 -0.93 3.26
C GLU A 13 -20.83 -1.09 3.58
N ARG A 14 -20.16 -2.04 2.92
CA ARG A 14 -18.69 -2.10 2.95
C ARG A 14 -18.15 -2.60 1.61
N THR A 15 -18.09 -1.68 0.63
CA THR A 15 -17.03 -1.52 -0.38
C THR A 15 -17.45 -0.43 -1.39
N ASN A 16 -17.40 0.84 -1.00
CA ASN A 16 -17.49 1.94 -1.97
C ASN A 16 -16.12 2.15 -2.62
N HIS A 17 -15.77 1.29 -3.57
CA HIS A 17 -14.60 1.47 -4.43
C HIS A 17 -14.89 2.50 -5.56
N ASN A 18 -13.93 3.41 -5.78
CA ASN A 18 -13.82 4.51 -6.79
C ASN A 18 -14.75 5.75 -6.64
N MET A 19 -14.26 6.93 -6.22
CA MET A 19 -13.60 8.04 -6.98
C MET A 19 -14.49 8.79 -7.99
N LYS A 20 -15.34 9.70 -7.47
CA LYS A 20 -16.30 10.58 -8.18
C LYS A 20 -17.16 9.86 -9.22
N ASN A 21 -17.71 8.72 -8.82
CA ASN A 21 -18.87 8.20 -9.51
C ASN A 21 -19.98 9.24 -9.44
N SER A 22 -20.52 9.64 -10.59
CA SER A 22 -21.70 10.50 -10.62
C SER A 22 -22.87 9.66 -11.08
N ILE A 23 -23.90 9.61 -10.23
CA ILE A 23 -25.20 9.03 -10.57
C ILE A 23 -26.12 10.19 -10.93
N LYS A 24 -26.82 10.10 -12.06
CA LYS A 24 -27.87 11.04 -12.42
C LYS A 24 -29.05 10.30 -13.01
N LYS A 25 -30.25 10.86 -12.80
CA LYS A 25 -31.45 10.43 -13.52
C LYS A 25 -31.53 11.16 -14.86
N LEU A 26 -31.70 10.42 -15.93
CA LEU A 26 -31.86 10.93 -17.28
C LEU A 26 -33.31 11.37 -17.53
N SER A 27 -33.53 12.19 -18.56
CA SER A 27 -34.87 12.67 -18.95
C SER A 27 -35.83 11.53 -19.34
N ASN A 28 -35.30 10.40 -19.80
CA ASN A 28 -36.06 9.19 -20.13
C ASN A 28 -36.33 8.28 -18.91
N GLY A 29 -36.02 8.74 -17.69
CA GLY A 29 -36.27 8.01 -16.45
C GLY A 29 -35.16 7.04 -16.03
N LEU A 30 -34.23 6.68 -16.92
CA LEU A 30 -33.10 5.80 -16.63
C LEU A 30 -32.10 6.45 -15.66
N ILE A 31 -31.35 5.59 -14.97
CA ILE A 31 -30.26 5.99 -14.09
C ILE A 31 -28.95 5.78 -14.84
N GLU A 32 -28.13 6.82 -14.97
CA GLU A 32 -26.77 6.75 -15.52
C GLU A 32 -25.75 6.87 -14.38
N LEU A 33 -24.90 5.85 -14.25
CA LEU A 33 -23.68 5.87 -13.45
C LEU A 33 -22.48 6.10 -14.38
N LYS A 34 -21.76 7.19 -14.16
CA LYS A 34 -20.44 7.40 -14.75
C LYS A 34 -19.38 6.95 -13.74
N MET A 35 -18.62 5.91 -14.07
CA MET A 35 -17.56 5.37 -13.20
C MET A 35 -16.17 5.55 -13.81
N HIS A 36 -15.20 5.92 -12.98
CA HIS A 36 -13.79 6.03 -13.39
C HIS A 36 -13.15 4.64 -13.51
N VAL A 37 -12.42 4.43 -14.60
CA VAL A 37 -11.59 3.24 -14.85
C VAL A 37 -10.28 3.72 -15.49
N ALA A 38 -9.14 3.50 -14.83
CA ALA A 38 -7.86 3.89 -15.40
C ALA A 38 -7.54 3.10 -16.68
N ALA A 39 -6.84 3.73 -17.63
CA ALA A 39 -6.47 3.15 -18.93
C ALA A 39 -5.85 1.74 -18.84
N ALA A 40 -5.07 1.50 -17.77
CA ALA A 40 -4.41 0.23 -17.51
C ALA A 40 -5.38 -0.95 -17.28
N PHE A 41 -6.61 -0.69 -16.83
CA PHE A 41 -7.56 -1.74 -16.46
C PHE A 41 -8.59 -2.06 -17.55
N PHE A 42 -8.74 -1.22 -18.58
CA PHE A 42 -9.69 -1.52 -19.66
C PHE A 42 -9.35 -2.80 -20.43
N LYS A 43 -8.07 -3.17 -20.53
CA LYS A 43 -7.64 -4.40 -21.20
C LYS A 43 -7.85 -5.65 -20.36
N THR A 44 -7.94 -5.50 -19.05
CA THR A 44 -8.12 -6.62 -18.10
C THR A 44 -9.58 -6.90 -17.81
N ILE A 45 -10.48 -5.94 -18.08
CA ILE A 45 -11.92 -6.18 -17.97
C ILE A 45 -12.34 -7.00 -19.20
N THR A 46 -12.67 -8.27 -18.96
CA THR A 46 -12.60 -9.32 -19.99
C THR A 46 -13.82 -9.37 -20.90
N ASP A 47 -15.00 -8.94 -20.44
CA ASP A 47 -16.19 -9.06 -21.27
C ASP A 47 -17.33 -8.09 -20.90
N PHE A 48 -17.18 -6.83 -21.28
CA PHE A 48 -18.26 -5.85 -21.19
C PHE A 48 -19.52 -6.26 -21.97
N LYS A 49 -19.39 -7.08 -23.02
CA LYS A 49 -20.54 -7.54 -23.81
C LYS A 49 -21.34 -8.59 -23.04
N ARG A 50 -20.66 -9.54 -22.39
CA ARG A 50 -21.30 -10.50 -21.47
C ARG A 50 -21.92 -9.78 -20.28
N LEU A 51 -21.21 -8.85 -19.64
CA LEU A 51 -21.78 -8.06 -18.53
C LEU A 51 -23.05 -7.32 -18.96
N GLN A 52 -23.10 -6.78 -20.18
CA GLN A 52 -24.29 -6.16 -20.74
C GLN A 52 -25.38 -7.18 -21.14
N ALA A 53 -25.04 -8.38 -21.57
CA ALA A 53 -26.02 -9.42 -21.90
C ALA A 53 -26.67 -10.02 -20.64
N ASP A 54 -25.88 -10.18 -19.58
CA ASP A 54 -26.30 -10.74 -18.29
C ASP A 54 -26.99 -9.70 -17.40
N SER A 55 -26.93 -8.41 -17.77
CA SER A 55 -27.59 -7.31 -17.06
C SER A 55 -28.65 -6.64 -17.93
N SER A 56 -29.71 -6.11 -17.33
CA SER A 56 -30.64 -5.22 -18.03
C SER A 56 -30.09 -3.78 -18.17
N CYS A 57 -28.76 -3.63 -18.27
CA CYS A 57 -28.08 -2.35 -18.32
C CYS A 57 -27.32 -2.15 -19.63
N GLU A 58 -27.30 -0.92 -20.14
CA GLU A 58 -26.43 -0.51 -21.24
C GLU A 58 -25.06 -0.09 -20.68
N ILE A 59 -23.97 -0.68 -21.20
CA ILE A 59 -22.60 -0.37 -20.79
C ILE A 59 -21.87 0.30 -21.94
N HIS A 60 -21.61 1.60 -21.81
CA HIS A 60 -20.83 2.36 -22.77
C HIS A 60 -19.37 2.47 -22.33
N VAL A 61 -18.51 1.78 -23.08
CA VAL A 61 -17.04 1.82 -22.94
C VAL A 61 -16.47 2.78 -23.98
N PRO A 62 -15.61 3.74 -23.58
CA PRO A 62 -15.00 4.68 -24.52
C PRO A 62 -14.12 3.94 -25.55
N PRO A 63 -13.88 4.52 -26.74
CA PRO A 63 -12.92 3.96 -27.69
C PRO A 63 -11.51 3.85 -27.10
N ARG A 64 -10.77 2.81 -27.47
CA ARG A 64 -9.39 2.58 -26.97
C ARG A 64 -8.46 3.77 -27.17
N ALA A 65 -8.65 4.52 -28.26
CA ALA A 65 -7.84 5.69 -28.61
C ALA A 65 -7.95 6.84 -27.59
N VAL A 66 -9.01 6.86 -26.77
CA VAL A 66 -9.30 7.96 -25.83
C VAL A 66 -9.28 7.54 -24.37
N PHE A 67 -8.81 6.35 -24.01
CA PHE A 67 -8.84 5.87 -22.61
C PHE A 67 -8.10 6.76 -21.61
N ASN A 68 -7.08 7.51 -22.03
CA ASN A 68 -6.36 8.44 -21.15
C ASN A 68 -7.08 9.78 -21.00
N GLN A 69 -7.90 10.17 -21.99
CA GLN A 69 -8.64 11.44 -22.03
C GLN A 69 -10.05 11.29 -21.44
N GLU A 70 -10.69 10.15 -21.70
CA GLU A 70 -12.01 9.76 -21.21
C GLU A 70 -11.93 8.44 -20.43
N PRO A 71 -11.31 8.42 -19.23
CA PRO A 71 -11.17 7.22 -18.40
C PRO A 71 -12.48 6.87 -17.66
N TYR A 72 -13.61 6.89 -18.37
CA TYR A 72 -14.93 6.70 -17.75
C TYR A 72 -15.80 5.73 -18.53
N ILE A 73 -16.40 4.79 -17.82
CA ILE A 73 -17.47 3.93 -18.31
C ILE A 73 -18.80 4.52 -17.89
N LYS A 74 -19.81 4.47 -18.75
CA LYS A 74 -21.18 4.84 -18.40
C LYS A 74 -22.05 3.59 -18.36
N ILE A 75 -22.73 3.37 -17.26
CA ILE A 75 -23.69 2.28 -17.07
C ILE A 75 -25.07 2.91 -16.96
N LYS A 76 -26.02 2.50 -17.80
CA LYS A 76 -27.40 2.96 -17.73
C LYS A 76 -28.33 1.80 -17.44
N GLY A 77 -29.27 1.99 -16.53
CA GLY A 77 -30.27 0.97 -16.20
C GLY A 77 -31.54 1.60 -15.62
N GLU A 78 -32.58 0.79 -15.49
CA GLU A 78 -33.89 1.24 -14.99
C GLU A 78 -33.87 1.54 -13.49
N THR A 79 -33.04 0.82 -12.73
CA THR A 79 -32.96 0.92 -11.27
C THR A 79 -31.52 1.11 -10.79
N SER A 80 -31.38 1.69 -9.59
CA SER A 80 -30.08 1.93 -8.96
C SER A 80 -29.40 0.59 -8.65
N ASP A 81 -30.19 -0.39 -8.23
CA ASP A 81 -29.70 -1.73 -7.89
C ASP A 81 -29.09 -2.43 -9.11
N ALA A 82 -29.75 -2.37 -10.27
CA ALA A 82 -29.23 -2.96 -11.51
C ALA A 82 -27.89 -2.32 -11.92
N VAL A 83 -27.82 -0.99 -11.88
CA VAL A 83 -26.60 -0.24 -12.21
C VAL A 83 -25.47 -0.53 -11.21
N ASN A 84 -25.79 -0.62 -9.92
CA ASN A 84 -24.81 -0.92 -8.88
C ASN A 84 -24.30 -2.36 -8.95
N GLU A 85 -25.11 -3.31 -9.41
CA GLU A 85 -24.68 -4.70 -9.55
C GLU A 85 -23.64 -4.84 -10.67
N VAL A 86 -23.87 -4.22 -11.83
CA VAL A 86 -22.87 -4.14 -12.91
C VAL A 86 -21.59 -3.47 -12.43
N LYS A 87 -21.72 -2.37 -11.68
CA LYS A 87 -20.57 -1.66 -11.09
C LYS A 87 -19.73 -2.59 -10.21
N LYS A 88 -20.34 -3.37 -9.31
CA LYS A 88 -19.62 -4.29 -8.42
C LYS A 88 -18.83 -5.33 -9.21
N GLN A 89 -19.40 -5.85 -10.30
CA GLN A 89 -18.73 -6.82 -11.15
C GLN A 89 -17.48 -6.20 -11.82
N ILE A 90 -17.61 -4.97 -12.34
CA ILE A 90 -16.46 -4.24 -12.89
C ILE A 90 -15.41 -3.92 -11.81
N ASP A 91 -15.83 -3.47 -10.62
CA ASP A 91 -14.92 -3.22 -9.50
C ASP A 91 -14.14 -4.49 -9.11
N PHE A 92 -14.80 -5.65 -9.13
CA PHE A 92 -14.18 -6.94 -8.83
C PHE A 92 -13.12 -7.33 -9.88
N GLU A 93 -13.39 -7.12 -11.18
CA GLU A 93 -12.41 -7.34 -12.23
C GLU A 93 -11.20 -6.38 -12.10
N ILE A 94 -11.46 -5.10 -11.80
CA ILE A 94 -10.39 -4.11 -11.53
C ILE A 94 -9.57 -4.53 -10.30
N TYR A 95 -10.24 -4.95 -9.23
CA TYR A 95 -9.58 -5.43 -8.01
C TYR A 95 -8.62 -6.58 -8.33
N ASN A 96 -9.06 -7.59 -9.09
CA ASN A 96 -8.21 -8.71 -9.50
C ASN A 96 -7.06 -8.28 -10.40
N ALA A 97 -7.31 -7.40 -11.37
CA ALA A 97 -6.29 -6.87 -12.26
C ALA A 97 -5.19 -6.10 -11.50
N ARG A 98 -5.59 -5.32 -10.48
CA ARG A 98 -4.67 -4.54 -9.64
C ARG A 98 -3.61 -5.40 -8.96
N HIS A 99 -3.96 -6.61 -8.53
CA HIS A 99 -3.02 -7.55 -7.88
C HIS A 99 -1.90 -8.03 -8.80
N THR A 100 -2.10 -7.97 -10.12
CA THR A 100 -1.09 -8.37 -11.10
C THR A 100 -0.08 -7.26 -11.40
N LEU A 101 -0.40 -6.01 -11.05
CA LEU A 101 0.43 -4.86 -11.36
C LEU A 101 1.42 -4.57 -10.24
N ARG A 102 2.68 -4.29 -10.61
CA ARG A 102 3.72 -3.91 -9.67
C ARG A 102 3.44 -2.53 -9.07
N SER A 103 3.23 -2.48 -7.76
CA SER A 103 3.15 -1.21 -7.02
C SER A 103 4.47 -0.43 -7.11
N LYS A 104 4.34 0.89 -7.22
CA LYS A 104 5.47 1.83 -7.26
C LYS A 104 5.46 2.84 -6.12
N HIS A 105 4.50 2.78 -5.21
CA HIS A 105 4.40 3.72 -4.11
C HIS A 105 4.19 3.00 -2.79
N PHE A 106 4.77 3.57 -1.74
CA PHE A 106 4.52 3.17 -0.36
C PHE A 106 4.20 4.41 0.47
N TYR A 107 3.44 4.22 1.54
CA TYR A 107 3.24 5.25 2.56
C TYR A 107 3.71 4.73 3.92
N GLY A 108 4.30 5.63 4.70
CA GLY A 108 5.00 5.25 5.92
C GLY A 108 5.83 6.37 6.53
N VAL A 109 6.80 6.00 7.36
CA VAL A 109 7.72 6.92 8.03
C VAL A 109 9.13 6.72 7.48
N VAL A 110 9.82 7.81 7.16
CA VAL A 110 11.25 7.76 6.83
C VAL A 110 12.05 8.00 8.11
N LEU A 111 13.05 7.16 8.36
CA LEU A 111 13.84 7.18 9.60
C LEU A 111 15.07 8.07 9.45
N TYR A 112 15.42 8.79 10.51
CA TYR A 112 16.54 9.74 10.56
C TYR A 112 17.16 9.80 11.96
N GLY A 113 18.18 10.66 12.12
CA GLY A 113 18.83 10.91 13.41
C GLY A 113 19.52 9.67 13.97
N GLU A 114 19.35 9.43 15.27
CA GLU A 114 20.01 8.35 16.02
C GLU A 114 19.83 6.98 15.35
N ILE A 115 18.62 6.67 14.87
CA ILE A 115 18.33 5.39 14.20
C ILE A 115 19.19 5.18 12.95
N ARG A 116 19.36 6.24 12.14
CA ARG A 116 20.19 6.17 10.94
C ARG A 116 21.68 6.07 11.30
N GLU A 117 22.13 6.83 12.30
CA GLU A 117 23.52 6.81 12.77
C GLU A 117 23.92 5.44 13.34
N LYS A 118 23.04 4.85 14.15
CA LYS A 118 23.25 3.50 14.69
C LYS A 118 23.13 2.42 13.63
N PHE A 119 22.29 2.58 12.61
CA PHE A 119 22.31 1.68 11.46
C PHE A 119 23.65 1.72 10.70
N VAL A 120 24.23 2.90 10.50
CA VAL A 120 25.57 3.04 9.87
C VAL A 120 26.64 2.35 10.72
N THR A 121 26.55 2.50 12.05
CA THR A 121 27.45 1.84 13.00
C THR A 121 27.30 0.31 12.95
N PHE A 122 26.08 -0.19 13.03
CA PHE A 122 25.73 -1.61 12.88
C PHE A 122 26.30 -2.21 11.59
N ARG A 123 26.08 -1.54 10.44
CA ARG A 123 26.64 -1.95 9.14
C ARG A 123 28.16 -2.07 9.20
N ARG A 124 28.84 -1.04 9.72
CA ARG A 124 30.30 -1.01 9.85
C ARG A 124 30.82 -2.15 10.71
N GLU A 125 30.18 -2.44 11.84
CA GLU A 125 30.58 -3.51 12.76
C GLU A 125 30.44 -4.90 12.14
N ILE A 126 29.35 -5.15 11.41
CA ILE A 126 29.14 -6.44 10.72
C ILE A 126 30.16 -6.64 9.61
N LEU A 127 30.41 -5.61 8.79
CA LEU A 127 31.40 -5.69 7.72
C LEU A 127 32.81 -5.92 8.28
N ALA A 128 33.17 -5.26 9.39
CA ALA A 128 34.44 -5.46 10.07
C ALA A 128 34.61 -6.88 10.64
N ALA A 129 33.51 -7.59 10.92
CA ALA A 129 33.54 -8.97 11.39
C ALA A 129 33.85 -10.00 10.30
N GLN A 130 33.89 -9.59 9.02
CA GLN A 130 34.25 -10.44 7.87
C GLN A 130 33.48 -11.77 7.83
N ILE A 131 32.17 -11.72 8.12
CA ILE A 131 31.30 -12.90 8.09
C ILE A 131 31.23 -13.43 6.65
N PRO A 132 31.52 -14.73 6.40
CA PRO A 132 31.47 -15.30 5.06
C PRO A 132 30.11 -15.08 4.38
N GLY A 133 30.13 -14.61 3.13
CA GLY A 133 28.92 -14.36 2.34
C GLY A 133 28.15 -13.08 2.71
N VAL A 134 28.63 -12.28 3.66
CA VAL A 134 28.04 -10.99 4.04
C VAL A 134 28.83 -9.84 3.43
N GLY A 135 28.28 -9.24 2.37
CA GLY A 135 28.85 -8.07 1.68
C GLY A 135 28.06 -6.78 1.90
N GLU A 136 28.66 -5.65 1.49
CA GLU A 136 28.03 -4.31 1.50
C GLU A 136 26.72 -4.30 0.69
N ASP A 137 26.64 -5.09 -0.38
CA ASP A 137 25.52 -5.22 -1.29
C ASP A 137 24.24 -5.78 -0.63
N LEU A 138 24.37 -6.44 0.52
CA LEU A 138 23.21 -6.87 1.30
C LEU A 138 22.55 -5.70 2.03
N PHE A 139 23.28 -4.64 2.38
CA PHE A 139 22.76 -3.57 3.22
C PHE A 139 21.89 -2.60 2.44
N ARG A 140 20.81 -2.15 3.07
CA ARG A 140 20.06 -1.00 2.56
C ARG A 140 20.91 0.25 2.63
N SER A 141 20.66 1.15 1.68
CA SER A 141 21.14 2.52 1.76
C SER A 141 20.57 3.20 3.02
N ASP A 142 21.42 3.91 3.76
CA ASP A 142 21.07 4.60 5.00
C ASP A 142 20.10 5.77 4.75
N THR A 143 20.08 6.34 3.54
CA THR A 143 19.09 7.34 3.11
C THR A 143 17.72 6.73 2.78
N HIS A 144 17.60 5.40 2.81
CA HIS A 144 16.39 4.64 2.46
C HIS A 144 15.78 3.86 3.63
N LEU A 145 16.19 4.15 4.87
CA LEU A 145 15.57 3.53 6.04
C LEU A 145 14.16 4.09 6.23
N HIS A 146 13.17 3.20 6.25
CA HIS A 146 11.77 3.57 6.40
C HIS A 146 10.97 2.43 7.05
N ILE A 147 9.85 2.82 7.65
CA ILE A 147 8.79 1.92 8.09
C ILE A 147 7.68 2.01 7.03
N THR A 148 7.29 0.87 6.46
CA THR A 148 6.16 0.81 5.51
C THR A 148 4.86 0.52 6.26
N PHE A 149 3.85 1.37 6.12
CA PHE A 149 2.49 1.06 6.57
C PHE A 149 1.74 0.23 5.53
N GLY A 150 1.92 0.60 4.26
CA GLY A 150 1.37 -0.12 3.12
C GLY A 150 1.89 0.38 1.79
N VAL A 151 1.51 -0.33 0.73
CA VAL A 151 1.83 0.04 -0.66
C VAL A 151 0.55 0.36 -1.43
N CYS A 152 0.65 1.24 -2.43
CA CYS A 152 -0.47 1.61 -3.28
C CYS A 152 -0.08 1.72 -4.75
N LEU A 153 -1.01 1.31 -5.61
CA LEU A 153 -0.87 1.42 -7.05
C LEU A 153 -1.70 2.59 -7.56
N LEU A 154 -1.02 3.53 -8.22
CA LEU A 154 -1.62 4.72 -8.84
C LEU A 154 -1.51 4.56 -10.36
N ALA A 155 -2.62 4.21 -11.00
CA ALA A 155 -2.66 3.84 -12.41
C ALA A 155 -2.76 5.04 -13.36
N ASP A 156 -3.30 6.17 -12.89
CA ASP A 156 -3.43 7.41 -13.67
C ASP A 156 -3.38 8.66 -12.78
N GLU A 157 -3.58 9.84 -13.39
CA GLU A 157 -3.53 11.12 -12.68
C GLU A 157 -4.73 11.32 -11.74
N ILE A 158 -5.90 10.74 -12.04
CA ILE A 158 -7.09 10.84 -11.17
C ILE A 158 -6.82 10.12 -9.84
N GLU A 159 -6.23 8.92 -9.89
CA GLU A 159 -5.84 8.18 -8.71
C GLU A 159 -4.74 8.88 -7.91
N LYS A 160 -3.77 9.50 -8.60
CA LYS A 160 -2.75 10.34 -7.95
C LYS A 160 -3.37 11.49 -7.17
N GLN A 161 -4.34 12.21 -7.74
CA GLN A 161 -4.97 13.33 -7.03
C GLN A 161 -5.75 12.87 -5.81
N LYS A 162 -6.52 11.77 -5.88
CA LYS A 162 -7.23 11.30 -4.67
C LYS A 162 -6.28 10.68 -3.64
N VAL A 163 -5.15 10.06 -4.01
CA VAL A 163 -4.22 9.56 -2.98
C VAL A 163 -3.66 10.68 -2.11
N LEU A 164 -3.49 11.89 -2.67
CA LEU A 164 -3.13 13.08 -1.90
C LEU A 164 -4.21 13.40 -0.84
N THR A 165 -5.48 13.45 -1.24
CA THR A 165 -6.59 13.66 -0.31
C THR A 165 -6.69 12.56 0.75
N LEU A 166 -6.47 11.29 0.38
CA LEU A 166 -6.49 10.16 1.31
C LEU A 166 -5.37 10.29 2.36
N LEU A 167 -4.15 10.64 1.94
CA LEU A 167 -3.04 10.83 2.87
C LEU A 167 -3.31 12.01 3.82
N GLN A 168 -3.82 13.14 3.33
CA GLN A 168 -4.14 14.28 4.18
C GLN A 168 -5.20 13.93 5.25
N ARG A 169 -6.22 13.15 4.88
CA ARG A 169 -7.22 12.65 5.83
C ARG A 169 -6.65 11.71 6.88
N CYS A 170 -5.50 11.08 6.63
CA CYS A 170 -4.85 10.25 7.65
C CYS A 170 -4.37 11.10 8.83
N GLY A 171 -4.03 12.38 8.64
CA GLY A 171 -3.64 13.28 9.73
C GLY A 171 -4.73 13.41 10.81
N GLU A 172 -6.00 13.24 10.44
CA GLU A 172 -7.11 13.22 11.38
C GLU A 172 -7.09 12.02 12.35
N PHE A 173 -6.35 10.95 12.02
CA PHE A 173 -6.30 9.74 12.83
C PHE A 173 -5.42 9.87 14.06
N VAL A 174 -4.61 10.92 14.17
CA VAL A 174 -3.73 11.15 15.33
C VAL A 174 -4.43 11.81 16.52
N ARG A 175 -5.68 12.27 16.37
CA ARG A 175 -6.41 13.07 17.37
C ARG A 175 -6.52 12.42 18.77
N ASP A 176 -6.49 11.09 18.85
CA ASP A 176 -6.56 10.30 20.07
C ASP A 176 -5.27 9.48 20.32
N MET A 177 -4.12 10.04 19.92
CA MET A 177 -2.80 9.43 20.04
C MET A 177 -1.79 10.44 20.61
N LYS A 178 -0.71 9.94 21.22
CA LYS A 178 0.36 10.79 21.72
C LYS A 178 1.36 11.11 20.60
N THR A 179 1.34 12.33 20.10
CA THR A 179 2.35 12.86 19.16
C THR A 179 3.36 13.78 19.86
N PRO A 180 4.62 13.89 19.37
CA PRO A 180 5.19 13.10 18.29
C PRO A 180 5.30 11.61 18.66
N PHE A 181 5.22 10.74 17.66
CA PHE A 181 5.40 9.31 17.89
C PHE A 181 6.85 9.04 18.27
N LYS A 182 7.05 8.54 19.49
CA LYS A 182 8.37 8.11 19.98
C LYS A 182 8.67 6.72 19.45
N ILE A 183 9.44 6.66 18.38
CA ILE A 183 9.83 5.41 17.73
C ILE A 183 11.09 4.89 18.42
N HIS A 184 11.08 3.63 18.87
CA HIS A 184 12.27 2.92 19.29
C HIS A 184 12.52 1.74 18.34
N ALA A 185 13.65 1.75 17.63
CA ALA A 185 14.05 0.64 16.76
C ALA A 185 15.03 -0.26 17.51
N LYS A 186 14.70 -1.54 17.66
CA LYS A 186 15.53 -2.49 18.43
C LYS A 186 15.31 -3.93 17.99
N GLY A 187 16.33 -4.75 18.23
CA GLY A 187 16.33 -6.17 17.99
C GLY A 187 16.29 -6.53 16.50
N LEU A 188 16.73 -7.72 16.17
CA LEU A 188 16.74 -8.25 14.82
C LEU A 188 15.65 -9.31 14.64
N SER A 189 15.02 -9.29 13.47
CA SER A 189 14.03 -10.29 13.08
C SER A 189 14.07 -10.53 11.58
N PHE A 190 13.54 -11.68 11.16
CA PHE A 190 13.32 -12.01 9.77
C PHE A 190 12.01 -12.81 9.63
N LYS A 191 11.51 -12.94 8.40
CA LYS A 191 10.35 -13.79 8.11
C LYS A 191 10.83 -15.19 7.74
N GLY A 192 10.31 -16.21 8.43
CA GLY A 192 10.69 -17.62 8.25
C GLY A 192 11.27 -18.20 9.53
N ASP A 193 11.80 -19.41 9.44
CA ASP A 193 12.35 -20.20 10.55
C ASP A 193 13.83 -20.58 10.35
N ASN A 194 14.35 -20.50 9.12
CA ASN A 194 15.74 -20.85 8.81
C ASN A 194 16.66 -19.61 8.78
N PRO A 195 17.50 -19.38 9.81
CA PRO A 195 18.45 -18.27 9.83
C PRO A 195 19.61 -18.42 8.84
N ASN A 196 19.82 -19.60 8.25
CA ASN A 196 20.82 -19.82 7.20
C ASN A 196 20.36 -19.33 5.81
N ALA A 197 19.06 -19.04 5.66
CA ALA A 197 18.44 -18.67 4.39
C ALA A 197 17.51 -17.45 4.57
N VAL A 198 18.06 -16.35 5.07
CA VAL A 198 17.31 -15.10 5.27
C VAL A 198 17.24 -14.31 3.98
N ARG A 199 16.02 -13.93 3.58
CA ARG A 199 15.83 -12.99 2.46
C ARG A 199 15.95 -11.54 2.90
N VAL A 200 15.27 -11.16 3.98
CA VAL A 200 15.25 -9.78 4.50
C VAL A 200 15.43 -9.80 6.01
N LEU A 201 16.50 -9.16 6.49
CA LEU A 201 16.74 -8.91 7.91
C LEU A 201 16.20 -7.53 8.28
N ARG A 202 15.56 -7.43 9.45
CA ARG A 202 14.78 -6.27 9.87
C ARG A 202 15.07 -5.89 11.31
N ALA A 203 14.87 -4.62 11.64
CA ALA A 203 14.72 -4.18 13.02
C ALA A 203 13.24 -4.10 13.42
N GLY A 204 12.93 -4.47 14.66
CA GLY A 204 11.62 -4.27 15.25
C GLY A 204 11.36 -2.80 15.59
N ILE A 205 10.09 -2.38 15.54
CA ILE A 205 9.67 -1.04 15.94
C ILE A 205 8.74 -1.12 17.14
N ASP A 206 9.14 -0.46 18.23
CA ASP A 206 8.35 -0.30 19.45
C ASP A 206 7.76 1.12 19.47
N CYS A 207 6.48 1.22 19.10
CA CYS A 207 5.68 2.44 19.17
C CYS A 207 4.18 2.09 19.00
N PRO A 208 3.45 1.78 20.09
CA PRO A 208 2.06 1.33 20.01
C PRO A 208 1.11 2.32 19.30
N ASP A 209 1.29 3.63 19.53
CA ASP A 209 0.50 4.66 18.88
C ASP A 209 0.76 4.74 17.36
N LEU A 210 2.01 4.53 16.91
CA LEU A 210 2.32 4.44 15.49
C LEU A 210 1.71 3.19 14.85
N VAL A 211 1.67 2.06 15.56
CA VAL A 211 0.97 0.84 15.08
C VAL A 211 -0.53 1.13 14.90
N LYS A 212 -1.16 1.81 15.87
CA LYS A 212 -2.57 2.22 15.80
C LYS A 212 -2.81 3.18 14.62
N PHE A 213 -1.91 4.14 14.41
CA PHE A 213 -1.95 5.06 13.28
C PHE A 213 -1.81 4.34 11.93
N ALA A 214 -0.80 3.47 11.80
CA ALA A 214 -0.53 2.68 10.61
C ALA A 214 -1.72 1.79 10.25
N ASN A 215 -2.33 1.11 11.22
CA ASN A 215 -3.53 0.30 11.00
C ASN A 215 -4.70 1.13 10.45
N ARG A 216 -4.92 2.34 10.97
CA ARG A 216 -5.98 3.24 10.47
C ARG A 216 -5.68 3.75 9.06
N CYS A 217 -4.43 4.13 8.79
CA CYS A 217 -3.98 4.50 7.44
C CYS A 217 -4.19 3.36 6.46
N THR A 218 -3.69 2.17 6.77
CA THR A 218 -3.79 0.98 5.91
C THR A 218 -5.23 0.61 5.64
N LYS A 219 -6.09 0.63 6.66
CA LYS A 219 -7.52 0.47 6.48
C LYS A 219 -8.11 1.53 5.55
N HIS A 220 -7.80 2.80 5.76
CA HIS A 220 -8.32 3.89 4.93
C HIS A 220 -7.92 3.75 3.46
N PHE A 221 -6.66 3.40 3.19
CA PHE A 221 -6.16 3.16 1.84
C PHE A 221 -6.82 1.93 1.19
N ASN A 222 -6.98 0.83 1.93
CA ASN A 222 -7.62 -0.39 1.42
C ASN A 222 -9.11 -0.16 1.14
N ASP A 223 -9.84 0.47 2.06
CA ASP A 223 -11.27 0.81 1.88
C ASP A 223 -11.47 1.71 0.63
N SER A 224 -10.48 2.54 0.30
CA SER A 224 -10.53 3.44 -0.87
C SER A 224 -10.35 2.75 -2.22
N GLY A 225 -9.87 1.49 -2.24
CA GLY A 225 -9.51 0.73 -3.44
C GLY A 225 -8.08 0.94 -3.97
N LEU A 226 -7.29 1.84 -3.37
CA LEU A 226 -5.90 2.12 -3.81
C LEU A 226 -4.83 1.36 -3.03
N GLY A 227 -5.13 0.94 -1.81
CA GLY A 227 -4.20 0.16 -1.00
C GLY A 227 -4.03 -1.25 -1.54
N ASN A 228 -2.87 -1.86 -1.28
CA ASN A 228 -2.64 -3.26 -1.59
C ASN A 228 -3.27 -4.16 -0.51
N PRO A 229 -4.23 -5.02 -0.86
CA PRO A 229 -4.90 -5.91 0.07
C PRO A 229 -3.98 -6.92 0.76
N ALA A 230 -2.77 -7.19 0.27
CA ALA A 230 -1.79 -8.02 0.98
C ALA A 230 -1.35 -7.40 2.33
N PHE A 231 -1.62 -6.11 2.55
CA PHE A 231 -1.44 -5.41 3.83
C PHE A 231 -2.72 -5.45 4.70
N LEU A 232 -3.75 -6.24 4.33
CA LEU A 232 -4.93 -6.53 5.15
C LEU A 232 -4.58 -7.58 6.23
N SER A 233 -3.76 -7.21 7.20
CA SER A 233 -3.85 -7.81 8.52
C SER A 233 -4.32 -6.72 9.47
N ASN A 234 -5.22 -7.05 10.39
CA ASN A 234 -5.65 -6.13 11.45
C ASN A 234 -4.50 -5.78 12.44
N GLN A 235 -3.26 -6.14 12.09
CA GLN A 235 -2.04 -5.97 12.85
C GLN A 235 -0.89 -5.77 11.86
N VAL A 236 -0.63 -4.52 11.49
CA VAL A 236 0.62 -4.16 10.81
C VAL A 236 1.77 -4.39 11.79
N THR A 237 2.66 -5.33 11.49
CA THR A 237 3.93 -5.47 12.22
C THR A 237 4.91 -4.45 11.67
N LEU A 238 5.08 -3.33 12.37
CA LEU A 238 6.02 -2.29 11.97
C LEU A 238 7.46 -2.79 12.13
N HIS A 239 8.24 -2.58 11.09
CA HIS A 239 9.64 -2.96 11.00
C HIS A 239 10.36 -2.05 10.02
N VAL A 240 11.68 -2.00 10.13
CA VAL A 240 12.56 -1.41 9.12
C VAL A 240 13.40 -2.51 8.48
N ALA A 241 13.45 -2.58 7.17
CA ALA A 241 14.34 -3.49 6.47
C ALA A 241 15.78 -2.97 6.51
N LEU A 242 16.72 -3.79 6.98
CA LEU A 242 18.13 -3.43 7.15
C LEU A 242 19.01 -4.06 6.06
N MET A 243 18.76 -5.33 5.75
CA MET A 243 19.48 -6.10 4.73
C MET A 243 18.51 -6.88 3.83
N ASP A 244 18.85 -7.07 2.55
CA ASP A 244 18.02 -7.79 1.58
C ASP A 244 18.89 -8.57 0.57
N GLY A 245 18.85 -9.90 0.67
CA GLY A 245 19.55 -10.83 -0.22
C GLY A 245 19.15 -10.68 -1.68
N GLY A 246 17.99 -10.11 -1.99
CA GLY A 246 17.57 -9.88 -3.37
C GLY A 246 18.47 -8.93 -4.16
N HIS A 247 19.37 -8.18 -3.51
CA HIS A 247 20.34 -7.30 -4.16
C HIS A 247 21.72 -7.91 -4.34
N SER A 248 21.96 -9.12 -3.83
CA SER A 248 23.27 -9.74 -3.93
C SER A 248 23.57 -10.25 -5.34
N GLY A 249 24.80 -10.04 -5.82
CA GLY A 249 25.31 -10.59 -7.09
C GLY A 249 25.40 -9.64 -8.29
N GLY A 250 25.43 -8.32 -8.10
CA GLY A 250 25.87 -7.37 -9.15
C GLY A 250 24.96 -7.22 -10.39
N GLY A 251 23.85 -7.94 -10.47
CA GLY A 251 22.91 -7.86 -11.60
C GLY A 251 21.51 -8.39 -11.24
N ARG A 252 20.50 -7.57 -11.55
CA ARG A 252 19.04 -7.79 -11.47
C ARG A 252 18.52 -8.38 -10.14
N TRP A 253 17.69 -7.58 -9.45
CA TRP A 253 17.02 -7.98 -8.21
C TRP A 253 16.34 -9.35 -8.31
N SER A 254 16.66 -10.25 -7.39
CA SER A 254 16.15 -11.62 -7.32
C SER A 254 15.22 -11.80 -6.13
N THR A 255 14.10 -12.49 -6.32
CA THR A 255 13.17 -12.81 -5.22
C THR A 255 13.56 -14.05 -4.43
N THR A 256 14.55 -14.81 -4.91
CA THR A 256 14.96 -16.11 -4.35
C THR A 256 16.31 -16.06 -3.63
N ASN A 257 17.06 -14.98 -3.78
CA ASN A 257 18.36 -14.86 -3.12
C ASN A 257 18.18 -14.73 -1.61
N THR A 258 19.03 -15.43 -0.88
CA THR A 258 19.07 -15.44 0.58
C THR A 258 20.54 -15.34 1.04
N PHE A 259 20.74 -15.04 2.32
CA PHE A 259 22.04 -15.03 2.97
C PHE A 259 21.94 -15.67 4.36
N ASP A 260 23.07 -16.16 4.86
CA ASP A 260 23.19 -16.69 6.21
C ASP A 260 23.29 -15.53 7.21
N ALA A 261 22.32 -15.44 8.12
CA ALA A 261 22.25 -14.43 9.16
C ALA A 261 22.55 -14.99 10.56
N CYS A 262 22.93 -16.28 10.70
CA CYS A 262 23.11 -16.92 12.00
C CYS A 262 24.08 -16.15 12.90
N GLU A 263 25.26 -15.80 12.37
CA GLU A 263 26.28 -15.09 13.13
C GLU A 263 25.86 -13.64 13.44
N ILE A 264 25.13 -12.99 12.52
CA ILE A 264 24.59 -11.65 12.73
C ILE A 264 23.57 -11.67 13.88
N LEU A 265 22.63 -12.62 13.85
CA LEU A 265 21.62 -12.78 14.90
C LEU A 265 22.24 -13.15 16.25
N ARG A 266 23.29 -13.98 16.25
CA ARG A 266 23.98 -14.38 17.49
C ARG A 266 24.66 -13.21 18.19
N ARG A 267 25.26 -12.29 17.42
CA ARG A 267 26.09 -11.19 17.97
C ARG A 267 25.35 -9.87 18.12
N TRP A 268 24.40 -9.59 17.23
CA TRP A 268 23.66 -8.33 17.20
C TRP A 268 22.14 -8.54 17.30
N GLY A 269 21.68 -9.72 17.74
CA GLY A 269 20.25 -10.06 17.83
C GLY A 269 19.42 -9.06 18.62
N ASP A 270 19.97 -8.50 19.70
CA ASP A 270 19.30 -7.52 20.57
C ASP A 270 19.81 -6.08 20.33
N TYR A 271 20.40 -5.79 19.16
CA TYR A 271 20.97 -4.47 18.87
C TYR A 271 19.93 -3.36 19.00
N ASP A 272 20.28 -2.30 19.73
CA ASP A 272 19.44 -1.14 19.94
C ASP A 272 19.81 -0.04 18.93
N PHE A 273 18.93 0.21 17.96
CA PHE A 273 19.11 1.26 16.97
C PHE A 273 18.68 2.64 17.51
N GLY A 274 18.22 2.75 18.75
CA GLY A 274 17.90 4.02 19.37
C GLY A 274 16.54 4.56 18.98
N THR A 275 16.34 5.84 19.24
CA THR A 275 15.02 6.47 19.23
C THR A 275 14.92 7.64 18.27
N MET A 276 13.70 7.95 17.84
CA MET A 276 13.40 9.20 17.15
C MET A 276 11.99 9.67 17.46
N ASP A 277 11.81 10.99 17.51
CA ASP A 277 10.49 11.61 17.49
C ASP A 277 10.04 11.73 16.03
N CYS A 278 8.85 11.24 15.71
CA CYS A 278 8.24 11.32 14.39
C CYS A 278 7.01 12.24 14.42
N THR A 279 6.96 13.19 13.49
CA THR A 279 5.88 14.18 13.33
C THR A 279 5.19 14.09 11.97
N GLU A 280 5.60 13.16 11.12
CA GLU A 280 5.11 13.08 9.75
C GLU A 280 5.04 11.66 9.19
N ALA A 281 4.10 11.46 8.27
CA ALA A 281 4.06 10.32 7.38
C ALA A 281 4.16 10.79 5.92
N LYS A 282 4.85 10.01 5.10
CA LYS A 282 5.13 10.32 3.70
C LYS A 282 4.52 9.28 2.79
N LEU A 283 4.09 9.74 1.62
CA LEU A 283 3.83 8.89 0.46
C LEU A 283 5.03 9.06 -0.49
N CYS A 284 5.73 7.97 -0.76
CA CYS A 284 6.98 7.97 -1.51
C CYS A 284 6.89 7.07 -2.72
N VAL A 285 7.63 7.42 -3.77
CA VAL A 285 7.88 6.53 -4.90
C VAL A 285 8.96 5.53 -4.50
N ILE A 286 8.71 4.25 -4.78
CA ILE A 286 9.71 3.19 -4.71
C ILE A 286 10.66 3.39 -5.90
N ILE A 287 11.66 4.23 -5.70
CA ILE A 287 12.84 4.29 -6.58
C ILE A 287 13.64 3.02 -6.30
N SER A 288 14.33 2.49 -7.32
CA SER A 288 15.24 1.36 -7.15
C SER A 288 16.07 1.53 -5.87
N SER A 289 16.13 0.50 -5.05
CA SER A 289 16.95 0.41 -3.83
C SER A 289 18.44 0.63 -4.05
N THR A 290 18.89 0.62 -5.31
CA THR A 290 20.26 0.90 -5.75
C THR A 290 20.52 2.38 -6.02
N SER A 291 19.49 3.23 -6.03
CA SER A 291 19.70 4.68 -6.10
C SER A 291 20.33 5.17 -4.80
N LYS A 292 21.31 6.07 -4.90
CA LYS A 292 21.81 6.82 -3.74
C LYS A 292 20.94 8.04 -3.44
N GLU A 293 20.01 8.37 -4.33
CA GLU A 293 19.10 9.51 -4.16
C GLU A 293 18.05 9.18 -3.09
N TYR A 294 17.74 10.16 -2.25
CA TYR A 294 16.66 10.05 -1.26
C TYR A 294 15.32 9.73 -1.94
N TYR A 295 14.38 9.13 -1.19
CA TYR A 295 13.03 8.86 -1.70
C TYR A 295 12.43 10.08 -2.39
N LYS A 296 11.90 9.91 -3.60
CA LYS A 296 11.03 10.91 -4.20
C LYS A 296 9.72 10.93 -3.41
N VAL A 297 9.62 11.93 -2.53
CA VAL A 297 8.41 12.21 -1.75
C VAL A 297 7.34 12.73 -2.69
N PHE A 298 6.22 12.04 -2.75
CA PHE A 298 5.05 12.41 -3.53
C PHE A 298 4.09 13.30 -2.72
N SER A 299 3.96 13.01 -1.42
CA SER A 299 3.16 13.83 -0.48
C SER A 299 3.58 13.57 0.96
N THR A 300 3.19 14.47 1.86
CA THR A 300 3.48 14.37 3.29
C THR A 300 2.26 14.83 4.08
N VAL A 301 1.99 14.17 5.18
CA VAL A 301 1.02 14.59 6.20
C VAL A 301 1.76 14.79 7.51
N GLN A 302 1.61 15.98 8.09
CA GLN A 302 2.16 16.34 9.40
C GLN A 302 1.10 16.08 10.49
N PHE A 303 1.56 15.85 11.71
CA PHE A 303 0.72 15.68 12.90
C PHE A 303 1.42 16.13 14.19
#